data_AF-A0A315B250-F1
#
_entry.id   AF-A0A315B250-F1
#
_cell.length_a   1.000
_cell.length_b   1.000
_cell.length_c   1.000
_cell.angle_alpha   90.00
_cell.angle_beta   90.00
_cell.angle_gamma   90.00
#
_symmetry.space_group_name_H-M   'P 1'
#
loop_
_entity.id
_entity.type
_entity.pdbx_description
1 polymer ?
#
loop_
_entity_poly.entity_id
_entity_poly.type
_entity_poly.pdbx_seq_one_letter_code
_entity_poly.pdbx_strand_id
1 'polypeptide(L)'
;MEPGASADAWPDALPSGESETVEFKTSLAELKQGLISLVAMLNKHGQADLWFGIAPSGKPTGLMANEKTLRDVSQALGAHIDPRLYPEITSVDVAGKTCLRVQATGHQKPYFAHGRAYIRVADEDRQMSARELESLILKRNSAALRWDNEPCTTPLAELSEDKIRHFVERAGLPWDNPTNALTKLGLLPGGQLLNAARLFFAHQPIQLRCALFASTTSATILDRHDFDGDVLELIEEAEKYILKHIHIGMRLEGMRRVDVPEISRAALREAIINAFCHRDWRDPDYIQIAVYKNRVEIRNPGGLFDGLTFEQMRRGNVSHRRNPLLADLFRRIDMVEAWGRGMPLILQNAPDVEFREIARLFVASFERPSAAAVNTPKTEATAPKTGLEPPENAKETPKKHTRNTKELVLKALQAQPDITAKALALALKLSEASVRHHLRVLQAAQRIRHVGPTKGGHWEVLDA
;
A
#
# COMPACT_ATOMS: atom_id res chain seq x y z
N MET A 1 -18.74 19.82 10.29
CA MET A 1 -18.37 21.14 9.76
C MET A 1 -16.92 21.37 10.12
N GLU A 2 -16.01 20.95 9.26
CA GLU A 2 -14.63 21.44 9.26
C GLU A 2 -14.54 22.50 8.17
N PRO A 3 -13.78 23.59 8.41
CA PRO A 3 -13.74 24.74 7.52
C PRO A 3 -13.08 24.33 6.20
N GLY A 4 -13.73 24.71 5.10
CA GLY A 4 -13.31 24.39 3.74
C GLY A 4 -11.86 24.74 3.50
N ALA A 5 -11.17 23.84 2.78
CA ALA A 5 -9.98 24.20 2.04
C ALA A 5 -10.29 25.47 1.25
N SER A 6 -9.63 26.57 1.61
CA SER A 6 -9.64 27.81 0.86
C SER A 6 -9.35 27.46 -0.60
N ALA A 7 -10.34 27.65 -1.48
CA ALA A 7 -10.07 27.69 -2.90
C ALA A 7 -9.05 28.82 -3.10
N ASP A 8 -7.84 28.48 -3.54
CA ASP A 8 -6.84 29.48 -3.92
C ASP A 8 -7.51 30.44 -4.90
N ALA A 9 -7.68 31.70 -4.48
CA ALA A 9 -8.29 32.72 -5.30
C ALA A 9 -7.45 32.84 -6.57
N TRP A 10 -8.10 32.68 -7.73
CA TRP A 10 -7.43 32.85 -9.00
C TRP A 10 -6.84 34.27 -9.06
N PRO A 11 -5.57 34.45 -9.45
CA PRO A 11 -5.03 35.79 -9.60
C PRO A 11 -5.83 36.54 -10.67
N ASP A 12 -6.26 37.77 -10.36
CA ASP A 12 -6.96 38.66 -11.30
C ASP A 12 -6.03 39.18 -12.41
N ALA A 13 -4.72 39.10 -12.20
CA ALA A 13 -3.70 39.59 -13.13
C ALA A 13 -3.38 38.57 -14.23
N LEU A 14 -2.97 39.08 -15.40
CA LEU A 14 -2.44 38.27 -16.50
C LEU A 14 -1.22 37.45 -16.00
N PRO A 15 -1.21 36.12 -16.17
CA PRO A 15 -0.06 35.30 -15.83
C PRO A 15 1.19 35.67 -16.64
N SER A 16 2.38 35.41 -16.08
CA SER A 16 3.67 35.76 -16.71
C SER A 16 3.97 34.98 -18.00
N GLY A 17 3.25 33.88 -18.27
CA GLY A 17 3.46 33.00 -19.41
C GLY A 17 2.50 31.82 -19.39
N GLU A 18 2.52 31.04 -20.47
CA GLU A 18 1.81 29.77 -20.53
C GLU A 18 2.40 28.76 -19.55
N SER A 19 1.55 27.83 -19.11
CA SER A 19 1.94 26.78 -18.17
C SER A 19 1.11 25.53 -18.40
N GLU A 20 1.24 24.55 -17.52
CA GLU A 20 0.38 23.37 -17.59
C GLU A 20 -1.08 23.65 -17.18
N THR A 21 -1.38 24.85 -16.66
CA THR A 21 -2.74 25.29 -16.27
C THR A 21 -3.16 26.62 -16.87
N VAL A 22 -2.33 27.25 -17.71
CA VAL A 22 -2.60 28.53 -18.37
C VAL A 22 -2.31 28.41 -19.87
N GLU A 23 -3.24 28.85 -20.71
CA GLU A 23 -3.12 28.89 -22.18
C GLU A 23 -3.47 30.26 -22.73
N PHE A 24 -2.70 30.75 -23.71
CA PHE A 24 -2.96 32.01 -24.40
C PHE A 24 -3.30 31.80 -25.88
N LYS A 25 -4.39 32.42 -26.33
CA LYS A 25 -4.80 32.47 -27.73
C LYS A 25 -4.91 33.91 -28.21
N THR A 26 -4.45 34.18 -29.42
CA THR A 26 -4.45 35.54 -29.98
C THR A 26 -5.86 36.02 -30.33
N SER A 27 -6.73 35.09 -30.74
CA SER A 27 -8.08 35.40 -31.21
C SER A 27 -9.04 34.23 -31.07
N LEU A 28 -10.34 34.50 -31.21
CA LEU A 28 -11.39 33.47 -31.21
C LEU A 28 -11.41 32.61 -32.48
N ALA A 29 -10.61 32.95 -33.51
CA ALA A 29 -10.39 32.03 -34.63
C ALA A 29 -9.72 30.72 -34.14
N GLU A 30 -9.04 30.77 -33.01
CA GLU A 30 -8.39 29.63 -32.35
C GLU A 30 -9.29 28.97 -31.30
N LEU A 31 -10.60 29.26 -31.27
CA LEU A 31 -11.51 28.75 -30.25
C LEU A 31 -11.46 27.22 -30.15
N LYS A 32 -11.44 26.51 -31.28
CA LYS A 32 -11.33 25.05 -31.31
C LYS A 32 -10.06 24.56 -30.59
N GLN A 33 -8.91 25.18 -30.85
CA GLN A 33 -7.65 24.86 -30.21
C GLN A 33 -7.69 25.23 -28.72
N GLY A 34 -8.26 26.39 -28.38
CA GLY A 34 -8.47 26.79 -26.98
C GLY A 34 -9.32 25.78 -26.19
N LEU A 35 -10.40 25.25 -26.77
CA LEU A 35 -11.20 24.19 -26.13
C LEU A 35 -10.41 22.90 -25.91
N ILE A 36 -9.53 22.53 -26.85
CA ILE A 36 -8.62 21.39 -26.70
C ILE A 36 -7.66 21.62 -25.53
N SER A 37 -7.04 22.80 -25.46
CA SER A 37 -6.13 23.17 -24.36
C SER A 37 -6.85 23.18 -23.01
N LEU A 38 -8.06 23.73 -22.95
CA LEU A 38 -8.90 23.73 -21.75
C LEU A 38 -9.11 22.29 -21.23
N VAL A 39 -9.50 21.37 -22.11
CA VAL A 39 -9.70 19.96 -21.75
C VAL A 39 -8.39 19.28 -21.37
N ALA A 40 -7.29 19.57 -22.05
CA ALA A 40 -5.98 19.00 -21.75
C ALA A 40 -5.48 19.37 -20.35
N MET A 41 -5.62 20.63 -19.97
CA MET A 41 -5.29 21.16 -18.64
C MET A 41 -6.23 20.57 -17.57
N LEU A 42 -7.54 20.54 -17.81
CA LEU A 42 -8.52 19.93 -16.91
C LEU A 42 -8.22 18.45 -16.68
N ASN A 43 -7.90 17.68 -17.71
CA ASN A 43 -7.58 16.27 -17.56
C ASN A 43 -6.32 16.02 -16.73
N LYS A 44 -5.30 16.88 -16.84
CA LYS A 44 -4.09 16.73 -16.04
C LYS A 44 -4.28 17.25 -14.61
N HIS A 45 -4.66 18.51 -14.47
CA HIS A 45 -4.60 19.25 -13.20
C HIS A 45 -5.96 19.49 -12.55
N GLY A 46 -7.06 19.26 -13.28
CA GLY A 46 -8.42 19.51 -12.76
C GLY A 46 -8.81 20.99 -12.74
N GLN A 47 -7.94 21.86 -13.25
CA GLN A 47 -8.18 23.30 -13.40
C GLN A 47 -7.53 23.81 -14.69
N ALA A 48 -8.08 24.88 -15.24
CA ALA A 48 -7.60 25.49 -16.47
C ALA A 48 -7.95 26.99 -16.54
N ASP A 49 -7.01 27.81 -17.00
CA ASP A 49 -7.17 29.24 -17.25
C ASP A 49 -6.82 29.56 -18.70
N LEU A 50 -7.84 29.74 -19.54
CA LEU A 50 -7.68 29.99 -20.97
C LEU A 50 -7.97 31.46 -21.27
N TRP A 51 -7.03 32.13 -21.93
CA TRP A 51 -7.17 33.51 -22.34
C TRP A 51 -7.24 33.66 -23.85
N PHE A 52 -8.13 34.53 -24.34
CA PHE A 52 -8.16 34.99 -25.71
C PHE A 52 -7.83 36.49 -25.79
N GLY A 53 -7.13 36.90 -26.85
CA GLY A 53 -6.65 38.28 -27.02
C GLY A 53 -5.24 38.51 -26.49
N ILE A 54 -4.48 37.44 -26.24
CA ILE A 54 -3.09 37.48 -25.77
C ILE A 54 -2.23 36.60 -26.68
N ALA A 55 -1.13 37.14 -27.17
CA ALA A 55 -0.15 36.37 -27.93
C ALA A 55 0.60 35.38 -27.03
N PRO A 56 1.15 34.27 -27.55
CA PRO A 56 1.94 33.30 -26.76
C PRO A 56 3.10 33.94 -25.99
N SER A 57 3.61 35.07 -26.48
CA SER A 57 4.63 35.88 -25.78
C SER A 57 4.11 36.63 -24.54
N GLY A 58 2.84 36.47 -24.16
CA GLY A 58 2.16 37.23 -23.10
C GLY A 58 1.75 38.66 -23.50
N LYS A 59 1.87 39.04 -24.79
CA LYS A 59 1.56 40.41 -25.23
C LYS A 59 0.06 40.55 -25.58
N PRO A 60 -0.67 41.53 -25.02
CA PRO A 60 -2.08 41.74 -25.35
C PRO A 60 -2.27 42.16 -26.81
N THR A 61 -3.06 41.40 -27.57
CA THR A 61 -3.48 41.71 -28.93
C THR A 61 -4.83 42.43 -28.93
N GLY A 62 -5.71 42.08 -28.00
CA GLY A 62 -7.05 42.61 -27.84
C GLY A 62 -8.08 41.94 -28.75
N LEU A 63 -9.33 41.96 -28.33
CA LEU A 63 -10.50 41.43 -29.04
C LEU A 63 -11.55 42.53 -29.19
N MET A 64 -12.30 42.48 -30.29
CA MET A 64 -13.60 43.17 -30.37
C MET A 64 -14.65 42.30 -29.67
N ALA A 65 -14.55 42.18 -28.34
CA ALA A 65 -15.48 41.38 -27.55
C ALA A 65 -16.76 42.17 -27.26
N ASN A 66 -17.92 41.55 -27.51
CA ASN A 66 -19.24 42.04 -27.15
C ASN A 66 -20.03 40.92 -26.44
N GLU A 67 -21.24 41.21 -25.94
CA GLU A 67 -22.05 40.17 -25.26
C GLU A 67 -22.34 38.94 -26.13
N LYS A 68 -22.43 39.11 -27.45
CA LYS A 68 -22.61 37.97 -28.37
C LYS A 68 -21.39 37.04 -28.34
N THR A 69 -20.19 37.60 -28.19
CA THR A 69 -18.93 36.87 -28.10
C THR A 69 -18.90 35.93 -26.89
N LEU A 70 -19.35 36.41 -25.72
CA LEU A 70 -19.46 35.61 -24.49
C LEU A 70 -20.43 34.43 -24.68
N ARG A 71 -21.59 34.70 -25.30
CA ARG A 71 -22.60 33.69 -25.60
C ARG A 71 -22.07 32.63 -26.57
N ASP A 72 -21.34 33.04 -27.61
CA ASP A 72 -20.79 32.12 -28.61
C ASP A 72 -19.75 31.18 -27.99
N VAL A 73 -18.87 31.69 -27.10
CA VAL A 73 -17.89 30.85 -26.37
C VAL A 73 -18.59 29.89 -25.41
N SER A 74 -19.60 30.36 -24.67
CA SER A 74 -20.41 29.52 -23.77
C SER A 74 -21.14 28.39 -24.54
N GLN A 75 -21.71 28.69 -25.71
CA GLN A 75 -22.34 27.70 -26.56
C GLN A 75 -21.33 26.68 -27.10
N ALA A 76 -20.16 27.13 -27.53
CA ALA A 76 -19.10 26.25 -28.03
C ALA A 76 -18.60 25.28 -26.95
N LEU A 77 -18.41 25.77 -25.71
CA LEU A 77 -18.08 24.94 -24.55
C LEU A 77 -19.13 23.84 -24.33
N GLY A 78 -20.42 24.21 -24.31
CA GLY A 78 -21.51 23.25 -24.10
C GLY A 78 -21.73 22.25 -25.25
N ALA A 79 -21.36 22.62 -26.48
CA ALA A 79 -21.53 21.78 -27.67
C ALA A 79 -20.34 20.85 -27.94
N HIS A 80 -19.14 21.20 -27.48
CA HIS A 80 -17.91 20.53 -27.87
C HIS A 80 -17.09 19.96 -26.71
N ILE A 81 -17.48 20.23 -25.46
CA ILE A 81 -16.89 19.60 -24.28
C ILE A 81 -17.89 18.62 -23.65
N ASP A 82 -17.41 17.40 -23.39
CA ASP A 82 -18.13 16.36 -22.67
C ASP A 82 -17.23 15.74 -21.60
N PRO A 83 -17.67 15.48 -20.35
CA PRO A 83 -18.91 15.96 -19.73
C PRO A 83 -19.05 17.48 -19.81
N ARG A 84 -20.29 17.99 -19.85
CA ARG A 84 -20.57 19.42 -19.97
C ARG A 84 -19.89 20.21 -18.85
N LEU A 85 -19.23 21.29 -19.25
CA LEU A 85 -18.49 22.19 -18.37
C LEU A 85 -19.14 23.57 -18.38
N TYR A 86 -19.25 24.19 -17.20
CA TYR A 86 -19.79 25.54 -17.01
C TYR A 86 -18.70 26.45 -16.41
N PRO A 87 -17.73 26.92 -17.22
CA PRO A 87 -16.66 27.76 -16.73
C PRO A 87 -17.13 29.19 -16.45
N GLU A 88 -16.35 29.90 -15.65
CA GLU A 88 -16.49 31.35 -15.49
C GLU A 88 -15.86 32.04 -16.71
N ILE A 89 -16.66 32.85 -17.41
CA ILE A 89 -16.23 33.57 -18.61
C ILE A 89 -16.32 35.06 -18.33
N THR A 90 -15.18 35.75 -18.32
CA THR A 90 -15.09 37.18 -18.00
C THR A 90 -14.36 37.96 -19.08
N SER A 91 -14.75 39.22 -19.24
CA SER A 91 -14.05 40.18 -20.09
C SER A 91 -13.12 41.01 -19.22
N VAL A 92 -11.82 41.05 -19.54
CA VAL A 92 -10.78 41.70 -18.74
C VAL A 92 -10.04 42.71 -19.59
N ASP A 93 -9.80 43.92 -19.05
CA ASP A 93 -8.90 44.89 -19.70
C ASP A 93 -7.45 44.58 -19.33
N VAL A 94 -6.62 44.34 -20.34
CA VAL A 94 -5.18 44.08 -20.16
C VAL A 94 -4.39 45.09 -20.99
N ALA A 95 -3.76 46.05 -20.30
CA ALA A 95 -3.00 47.14 -20.91
C ALA A 95 -3.82 47.96 -21.93
N GLY A 96 -5.08 48.28 -21.61
CA GLY A 96 -5.98 49.08 -22.46
C GLY A 96 -6.59 48.30 -23.62
N LYS A 97 -6.52 46.96 -23.58
CA LYS A 97 -7.07 46.07 -24.59
C LYS A 97 -8.00 45.05 -23.95
N THR A 98 -9.21 44.95 -24.49
CA THR A 98 -10.20 43.97 -24.04
C THR A 98 -9.75 42.55 -24.41
N CYS A 99 -9.62 41.67 -23.42
CA CYS A 99 -9.31 40.26 -23.55
C CYS A 99 -10.42 39.43 -22.92
N LEU A 100 -10.50 38.15 -23.27
CA LEU A 100 -11.49 37.22 -22.71
C LEU A 100 -10.77 36.17 -21.88
N ARG A 101 -11.27 35.89 -20.68
CA ARG A 101 -10.75 34.86 -19.78
C ARG A 101 -11.81 33.78 -19.56
N VAL A 102 -11.42 32.52 -19.66
CA VAL A 102 -12.27 31.34 -19.42
C VAL A 102 -11.60 30.50 -18.34
N GLN A 103 -12.18 30.50 -17.15
CA GLN A 103 -11.67 29.79 -15.99
C GLN A 103 -12.53 28.58 -15.68
N ALA A 104 -11.90 27.42 -15.56
CA ALA A 104 -12.58 26.17 -15.35
C ALA A 104 -11.93 25.36 -14.24
N THR A 105 -12.76 24.76 -13.39
CA THR A 105 -12.38 23.63 -12.54
C THR A 105 -13.25 22.43 -12.92
N GLY A 106 -12.68 21.23 -12.84
CA GLY A 106 -13.34 20.04 -13.34
C GLY A 106 -12.86 18.76 -12.67
N HIS A 107 -13.80 18.01 -12.11
CA HIS A 107 -13.53 16.75 -11.41
C HIS A 107 -14.05 15.51 -12.17
N GLN A 108 -14.75 15.68 -13.30
CA GLN A 108 -15.40 14.60 -14.04
C GLN A 108 -14.52 13.99 -15.15
N LYS A 109 -13.21 13.95 -14.94
CA LYS A 109 -12.24 13.44 -15.92
C LYS A 109 -12.57 11.99 -16.34
N PRO A 110 -12.33 11.56 -17.58
CA PRO A 110 -11.78 12.35 -18.66
C PRO A 110 -12.83 13.31 -19.23
N TYR A 111 -12.39 14.54 -19.49
CA TYR A 111 -13.05 15.49 -20.37
C TYR A 111 -12.60 15.23 -21.81
N PHE A 112 -13.50 15.45 -22.75
CA PHE A 112 -13.34 15.27 -24.18
C PHE A 112 -13.60 16.61 -24.86
N ALA A 113 -12.72 17.01 -25.78
CA ALA A 113 -12.95 18.09 -26.72
C ALA A 113 -13.20 17.48 -28.10
N HIS A 114 -14.34 17.79 -28.72
CA HIS A 114 -14.71 17.26 -30.03
C HIS A 114 -14.60 15.71 -30.12
N GLY A 115 -15.04 15.02 -29.06
CA GLY A 115 -15.04 13.56 -28.98
C GLY A 115 -13.68 12.90 -28.73
N ARG A 116 -12.64 13.66 -28.40
CA ARG A 116 -11.29 13.13 -28.10
C ARG A 116 -10.77 13.66 -26.76
N ALA A 117 -10.07 12.80 -26.02
CA ALA A 117 -9.43 13.18 -24.76
C ALA A 117 -7.99 13.63 -25.03
N TYR A 118 -7.60 14.74 -24.40
CA TYR A 118 -6.26 15.33 -24.49
C TYR A 118 -5.66 15.47 -23.10
N ILE A 119 -4.34 15.40 -23.00
CA ILE A 119 -3.57 15.64 -21.77
C ILE A 119 -2.46 16.63 -22.04
N ARG A 120 -2.26 17.56 -21.11
CA ARG A 120 -1.22 18.57 -21.19
C ARG A 120 0.16 17.99 -20.88
N VAL A 121 1.17 18.26 -21.69
CA VAL A 121 2.57 17.88 -21.40
C VAL A 121 3.40 19.12 -21.64
N ALA A 122 3.89 19.76 -20.57
CA ALA A 122 4.46 21.10 -20.66
C ALA A 122 3.48 22.10 -21.30
N ASP A 123 3.82 22.66 -22.45
CA ASP A 123 3.05 23.61 -23.25
C ASP A 123 2.27 22.93 -24.41
N GLU A 124 2.36 21.61 -24.57
CA GLU A 124 1.70 20.89 -25.66
C GLU A 124 0.44 20.13 -25.23
N ASP A 125 -0.57 20.14 -26.11
CA ASP A 125 -1.81 19.37 -25.95
C ASP A 125 -1.76 18.07 -26.75
N ARG A 126 -1.44 16.97 -26.07
CA ARG A 126 -1.34 15.65 -26.72
C ARG A 126 -2.64 14.87 -26.58
N GLN A 127 -3.10 14.26 -27.67
CA GLN A 127 -4.19 13.30 -27.60
C GLN A 127 -3.78 12.10 -26.71
N MET A 128 -4.65 11.73 -25.76
CA MET A 128 -4.40 10.56 -24.91
C MET A 128 -4.42 9.28 -25.75
N SER A 129 -3.51 8.37 -25.43
CA SER A 129 -3.59 6.99 -25.93
C SER A 129 -4.77 6.25 -25.29
N ALA A 130 -5.20 5.14 -25.91
CA ALA A 130 -6.24 4.29 -25.35
C ALA A 130 -5.93 3.82 -23.92
N ARG A 131 -4.65 3.48 -23.65
CA ARG A 131 -4.18 3.04 -22.33
C ARG A 131 -4.23 4.15 -21.28
N GLU A 132 -3.88 5.38 -21.65
CA GLU A 132 -3.97 6.52 -20.75
C GLU A 132 -5.41 6.88 -20.42
N LEU A 133 -6.27 6.87 -21.44
CA LEU A 133 -7.71 7.08 -21.28
C LEU A 133 -8.34 6.00 -20.38
N GLU A 134 -8.01 4.73 -20.64
CA GLU A 134 -8.43 3.59 -19.81
C GLU A 134 -8.00 3.77 -18.36
N SER A 135 -6.73 4.13 -18.11
CA SER A 135 -6.23 4.41 -16.76
C SER A 135 -6.99 5.54 -16.07
N LEU A 136 -7.34 6.60 -16.80
CA LEU A 136 -8.05 7.75 -16.27
C LEU A 136 -9.51 7.41 -15.92
N ILE A 137 -10.18 6.64 -16.78
CA ILE A 137 -11.53 6.12 -16.53
C ILE A 137 -11.53 5.19 -15.31
N LEU A 138 -10.56 4.27 -15.23
CA LEU A 138 -10.41 3.37 -14.08
C LEU A 138 -10.11 4.13 -12.79
N LYS A 139 -9.28 5.18 -12.82
CA LYS A 139 -9.02 6.04 -11.66
C LYS A 139 -10.27 6.78 -11.20
N ARG A 140 -11.04 7.39 -12.12
CA ARG A 140 -12.32 8.03 -11.80
C ARG A 140 -13.30 7.03 -11.18
N ASN A 141 -13.44 5.88 -11.81
CA ASN A 141 -14.38 4.85 -11.40
C ASN A 141 -13.82 3.97 -10.28
N SER A 142 -12.61 4.24 -9.78
CA SER A 142 -12.00 3.46 -8.72
C SER A 142 -12.83 3.51 -7.44
N ALA A 143 -13.67 4.52 -7.23
CA ALA A 143 -14.67 4.54 -6.17
C ALA A 143 -15.98 3.83 -6.56
N ALA A 144 -16.43 3.89 -7.82
CA ALA A 144 -17.69 3.29 -8.29
C ALA A 144 -17.60 1.78 -8.62
N LEU A 145 -16.39 1.24 -8.74
CA LEU A 145 -16.11 -0.17 -9.09
C LEU A 145 -15.54 -0.96 -7.90
N ARG A 146 -15.63 -0.47 -6.67
CA ARG A 146 -15.16 -1.23 -5.51
C ARG A 146 -16.21 -2.24 -5.14
N TRP A 147 -15.78 -3.46 -4.85
CA TRP A 147 -16.74 -4.53 -4.58
C TRP A 147 -17.58 -4.23 -3.33
N ASP A 148 -16.99 -3.59 -2.32
CA ASP A 148 -17.62 -3.34 -1.03
C ASP A 148 -18.77 -2.34 -1.08
N ASN A 149 -18.78 -1.43 -2.08
CA ASN A 149 -19.86 -0.47 -2.30
C ASN A 149 -20.77 -0.80 -3.49
N GLU A 150 -20.62 -1.98 -4.08
CA GLU A 150 -21.59 -2.49 -5.05
C GLU A 150 -22.91 -2.87 -4.36
N PRO A 151 -24.04 -2.78 -5.08
CA PRO A 151 -25.31 -3.31 -4.62
C PRO A 151 -25.21 -4.77 -4.17
N CYS A 152 -25.74 -5.03 -2.99
CA CYS A 152 -25.85 -6.38 -2.46
C CYS A 152 -27.06 -7.10 -3.07
N THR A 153 -26.87 -8.36 -3.42
CA THR A 153 -27.96 -9.25 -3.82
C THR A 153 -28.75 -9.80 -2.63
N THR A 154 -28.16 -9.78 -1.43
CA THR A 154 -28.79 -10.28 -0.20
C THR A 154 -29.87 -9.29 0.28
N PRO A 155 -31.11 -9.72 0.50
CA PRO A 155 -32.15 -8.89 1.07
C PRO A 155 -31.84 -8.45 2.51
N LEU A 156 -32.35 -7.29 2.92
CA LEU A 156 -32.20 -6.79 4.29
C LEU A 156 -32.70 -7.79 5.35
N ALA A 157 -33.76 -8.55 5.04
CA ALA A 157 -34.35 -9.54 5.94
C ALA A 157 -33.44 -10.74 6.26
N GLU A 158 -32.39 -10.97 5.46
CA GLU A 158 -31.40 -12.02 5.71
C GLU A 158 -30.21 -11.53 6.57
N LEU A 159 -30.18 -10.23 6.91
CA LEU A 159 -29.22 -9.71 7.86
C LEU A 159 -29.71 -9.93 9.29
N SER A 160 -28.77 -10.27 10.18
CA SER A 160 -29.03 -10.44 11.60
C SER A 160 -29.15 -9.09 12.29
N GLU A 161 -30.35 -8.79 12.79
CA GLU A 161 -30.61 -7.60 13.60
C GLU A 161 -29.72 -7.54 14.85
N ASP A 162 -29.47 -8.68 15.49
CA ASP A 162 -28.57 -8.77 16.65
C ASP A 162 -27.14 -8.38 16.32
N LYS A 163 -26.60 -8.83 15.16
CA LYS A 163 -25.26 -8.45 14.71
C LYS A 163 -25.17 -6.95 14.41
N ILE A 164 -26.20 -6.37 13.77
CA ILE A 164 -26.24 -4.92 13.49
C ILE A 164 -26.29 -4.13 14.79
N ARG A 165 -27.17 -4.52 15.72
CA ARG A 165 -27.32 -3.88 17.03
C ARG A 165 -26.00 -3.89 17.81
N HIS A 166 -25.39 -5.07 17.94
CA HIS A 166 -24.13 -5.22 18.65
C HIS A 166 -23.01 -4.36 18.02
N PHE A 167 -22.97 -4.29 16.69
CA PHE A 167 -21.98 -3.47 15.99
C PHE A 167 -22.17 -1.98 16.24
N VAL A 168 -23.40 -1.46 16.17
CA VAL A 168 -23.61 -0.02 16.41
C VAL A 168 -23.35 0.38 17.86
N GLU A 169 -23.68 -0.51 18.82
CA GLU A 169 -23.35 -0.32 20.23
C GLU A 169 -21.85 -0.24 20.43
N ARG A 170 -21.11 -1.18 19.83
CA ARG A 170 -19.64 -1.17 19.85
C ARG A 170 -19.04 0.05 19.16
N ALA A 171 -19.70 0.58 18.13
CA ALA A 171 -19.30 1.79 17.44
C ALA A 171 -19.72 3.09 18.15
N GLY A 172 -20.38 3.01 19.31
CA GLY A 172 -20.88 4.18 20.04
C GLY A 172 -22.00 4.94 19.32
N LEU A 173 -22.72 4.28 18.41
CA LEU A 173 -23.83 4.86 17.65
C LEU A 173 -25.18 4.50 18.29
N PRO A 174 -26.17 5.41 18.27
CA PRO A 174 -27.48 5.14 18.86
C PRO A 174 -28.26 4.12 18.03
N TRP A 175 -28.76 3.09 18.71
CA TRP A 175 -29.65 2.09 18.15
C TRP A 175 -31.09 2.62 18.03
N ASP A 176 -31.71 2.32 16.90
CA ASP A 176 -33.12 2.56 16.63
C ASP A 176 -33.75 1.36 15.93
N ASN A 177 -33.40 1.13 14.66
CA ASN A 177 -33.84 -0.03 13.89
C ASN A 177 -32.77 -0.39 12.84
N PRO A 178 -32.80 -1.61 12.27
CA PRO A 178 -31.81 -2.05 11.29
C PRO A 178 -31.60 -1.09 10.11
N THR A 179 -32.68 -0.58 9.52
CA THR A 179 -32.63 0.31 8.35
C THR A 179 -31.88 1.61 8.63
N ASN A 180 -32.23 2.27 9.74
CA ASN A 180 -31.59 3.51 10.15
C ASN A 180 -30.14 3.28 10.57
N ALA A 181 -29.86 2.20 11.30
CA ALA A 181 -28.50 1.81 11.66
C ALA A 181 -27.62 1.63 10.42
N LEU A 182 -28.06 0.84 9.43
CA LEU A 182 -27.33 0.64 8.18
C LEU A 182 -27.16 1.94 7.38
N THR A 183 -28.17 2.82 7.39
CA THR A 183 -28.07 4.14 6.77
C THR A 183 -26.98 5.01 7.41
N LYS A 184 -26.94 5.07 8.75
CA LYS A 184 -25.89 5.80 9.52
C LYS A 184 -24.48 5.22 9.29
N LEU A 185 -24.39 3.92 9.02
CA LEU A 185 -23.15 3.23 8.67
C LEU A 185 -22.76 3.40 7.19
N GLY A 186 -23.59 4.04 6.35
CA GLY A 186 -23.35 4.23 4.93
C GLY A 186 -23.55 2.95 4.09
N LEU A 187 -24.31 1.98 4.61
CA LEU A 187 -24.51 0.66 4.02
C LEU A 187 -25.86 0.50 3.29
N LEU A 188 -26.72 1.52 3.37
CA LEU A 188 -28.03 1.53 2.73
C LEU A 188 -28.32 2.86 1.99
N PRO A 189 -27.42 3.36 1.12
CA PRO A 189 -27.68 4.61 0.39
C PRO A 189 -28.89 4.46 -0.53
N GLY A 190 -29.84 5.40 -0.43
CA GLY A 190 -31.04 5.40 -1.27
C GLY A 190 -31.94 4.15 -1.12
N GLY A 191 -31.83 3.44 0.00
CA GLY A 191 -32.58 2.20 0.24
C GLY A 191 -31.96 0.94 -0.39
N GLN A 192 -30.81 1.05 -1.06
CA GLN A 192 -30.11 -0.08 -1.67
C GLN A 192 -28.98 -0.57 -0.76
N LEU A 193 -29.01 -1.86 -0.39
CA LEU A 193 -28.01 -2.45 0.49
C LEU A 193 -26.68 -2.62 -0.26
N LEU A 194 -25.55 -2.42 0.42
CA LEU A 194 -24.21 -2.62 -0.14
C LEU A 194 -23.58 -3.93 0.30
N ASN A 195 -22.69 -4.50 -0.51
CA ASN A 195 -22.00 -5.77 -0.26
C ASN A 195 -21.28 -5.84 1.09
N ALA A 196 -20.73 -4.72 1.57
CA ALA A 196 -20.13 -4.63 2.90
C ALA A 196 -21.10 -5.04 4.03
N ALA A 197 -22.39 -4.72 3.91
CA ALA A 197 -23.38 -5.09 4.92
C ALA A 197 -23.52 -6.61 5.05
N ARG A 198 -23.52 -7.32 3.93
CA ARG A 198 -23.57 -8.79 3.90
C ARG A 198 -22.42 -9.38 4.68
N LEU A 199 -21.20 -8.87 4.49
CA LEU A 199 -19.99 -9.41 5.12
C LEU A 199 -19.97 -9.31 6.64
N PHE A 200 -20.59 -8.26 7.20
CA PHE A 200 -20.60 -8.01 8.65
C PHE A 200 -21.86 -8.55 9.34
N PHE A 201 -22.99 -8.62 8.64
CA PHE A 201 -24.29 -8.80 9.31
C PHE A 201 -25.09 -10.01 8.83
N ALA A 202 -24.72 -10.66 7.74
CA ALA A 202 -25.34 -11.94 7.41
C ALA A 202 -24.81 -13.05 8.36
N HIS A 203 -25.53 -14.17 8.45
CA HIS A 203 -25.17 -15.24 9.39
C HIS A 203 -23.83 -15.91 9.06
N GLN A 204 -23.64 -16.39 7.83
CA GLN A 204 -22.43 -17.08 7.39
C GLN A 204 -22.10 -16.72 5.93
N PRO A 205 -21.81 -15.44 5.63
CA PRO A 205 -21.66 -14.96 4.26
C PRO A 205 -20.39 -15.44 3.56
N ILE A 206 -19.37 -15.86 4.33
CA ILE A 206 -18.03 -16.15 3.84
C ILE A 206 -17.40 -17.32 4.60
N GLN A 207 -16.34 -17.90 4.03
CA GLN A 207 -15.59 -19.01 4.60
C GLN A 207 -14.10 -18.65 4.76
N LEU A 208 -13.50 -19.13 5.85
CA LEU A 208 -12.07 -19.09 6.14
C LEU A 208 -11.53 -20.52 6.16
N ARG A 209 -10.43 -20.78 5.45
CA ARG A 209 -9.78 -22.11 5.45
C ARG A 209 -8.53 -22.11 6.30
N CYS A 210 -8.46 -23.02 7.25
CA CYS A 210 -7.33 -23.21 8.14
C CYS A 210 -6.73 -24.60 7.97
N ALA A 211 -5.40 -24.70 7.93
CA ALA A 211 -4.71 -25.98 7.87
C ALA A 211 -3.40 -25.98 8.66
N LEU A 212 -3.13 -27.07 9.38
CA LEU A 212 -1.88 -27.39 10.03
C LEU A 212 -1.14 -28.45 9.21
N PHE A 213 0.15 -28.24 8.97
CA PHE A 213 0.99 -29.16 8.23
C PHE A 213 2.07 -29.79 9.11
N ALA A 214 2.37 -31.06 8.86
CA ALA A 214 3.33 -31.83 9.65
C ALA A 214 4.78 -31.35 9.49
N SER A 215 5.08 -30.69 8.37
CA SER A 215 6.43 -30.29 7.98
C SER A 215 6.47 -28.83 7.53
N THR A 216 7.57 -28.44 6.89
CA THR A 216 7.71 -27.14 6.23
C THR A 216 7.04 -27.09 4.85
N THR A 217 6.49 -28.22 4.39
CA THR A 217 5.79 -28.40 3.11
C THR A 217 4.33 -28.76 3.31
N SER A 218 3.51 -28.62 2.26
CA SER A 218 2.08 -28.95 2.28
C SER A 218 1.78 -30.44 2.04
N ALA A 219 2.78 -31.32 2.04
CA ALA A 219 2.62 -32.73 1.68
C ALA A 219 1.76 -33.53 2.66
N THR A 220 1.72 -33.13 3.94
CA THR A 220 0.97 -33.84 4.99
C THR A 220 0.22 -32.84 5.86
N ILE A 221 -1.10 -32.92 5.81
CA ILE A 221 -2.02 -32.14 6.63
C ILE A 221 -2.27 -32.91 7.92
N LEU A 222 -2.07 -32.25 9.07
CA LEU A 222 -2.36 -32.81 10.40
C LEU A 222 -3.74 -32.40 10.89
N ASP A 223 -4.16 -31.18 10.56
CA ASP A 223 -5.46 -30.64 10.91
C ASP A 223 -5.94 -29.73 9.77
N ARG A 224 -7.24 -29.75 9.49
CA ARG A 224 -7.88 -28.83 8.55
C ARG A 224 -9.24 -28.48 9.09
N HIS A 225 -9.57 -27.19 9.04
CA HIS A 225 -10.86 -26.69 9.43
C HIS A 225 -11.30 -25.57 8.47
N ASP A 226 -12.53 -25.67 7.99
CA ASP A 226 -13.19 -24.61 7.22
C ASP A 226 -14.21 -23.96 8.16
N PHE A 227 -14.08 -22.65 8.40
CA PHE A 227 -14.97 -21.88 9.28
C PHE A 227 -15.89 -21.01 8.42
N ASP A 228 -17.20 -21.09 8.67
CA ASP A 228 -18.21 -20.24 8.02
C ASP A 228 -18.76 -19.22 9.01
N GLY A 229 -18.78 -17.94 8.63
CA GLY A 229 -19.15 -16.84 9.52
C GLY A 229 -19.08 -15.47 8.87
N ASP A 230 -19.39 -14.42 9.64
CA ASP A 230 -19.14 -13.04 9.24
C ASP A 230 -17.67 -12.65 9.43
N VAL A 231 -17.27 -11.47 8.92
CA VAL A 231 -15.86 -11.04 8.98
C VAL A 231 -15.31 -10.92 10.40
N LEU A 232 -16.12 -10.52 11.39
CA LEU A 232 -15.67 -10.38 12.78
C LEU A 232 -15.49 -11.74 13.43
N GLU A 233 -16.46 -12.64 13.24
CA GLU A 233 -16.38 -14.02 13.72
C GLU A 233 -15.13 -14.72 13.14
N LEU A 234 -14.90 -14.61 11.82
CA LEU A 234 -13.77 -15.27 11.18
C LEU A 234 -12.41 -14.65 11.52
N ILE A 235 -12.33 -13.37 11.86
CA ILE A 235 -11.10 -12.77 12.40
C ILE A 235 -10.74 -13.43 13.74
N GLU A 236 -11.73 -13.62 14.62
CA GLU A 236 -11.51 -14.28 15.91
C GLU A 236 -11.15 -15.75 15.73
N GLU A 237 -11.83 -16.48 14.84
CA GLU A 237 -11.53 -17.88 14.57
C GLU A 237 -10.13 -18.07 13.96
N ALA A 238 -9.70 -17.16 13.08
CA ALA A 238 -8.33 -17.17 12.56
C ALA A 238 -7.30 -17.02 13.69
N GLU A 239 -7.48 -16.04 14.59
CA GLU A 239 -6.56 -15.82 15.71
C GLU A 239 -6.56 -17.03 16.66
N LYS A 240 -7.73 -17.53 17.06
CA LYS A 240 -7.86 -18.73 17.91
C LYS A 240 -7.18 -19.94 17.28
N TYR A 241 -7.38 -20.17 15.99
CA TYR A 241 -6.77 -21.29 15.27
C TYR A 241 -5.24 -21.19 15.28
N ILE A 242 -4.67 -20.01 15.00
CA ILE A 242 -3.22 -19.81 15.03
C ILE A 242 -2.69 -20.05 16.44
N LEU A 243 -3.28 -19.41 17.45
CA LEU A 243 -2.83 -19.52 18.85
C LEU A 243 -2.91 -20.95 19.39
N LYS A 244 -3.89 -21.74 18.95
CA LYS A 244 -4.01 -23.17 19.30
C LYS A 244 -2.86 -24.02 18.74
N HIS A 245 -2.25 -23.63 17.63
CA HIS A 245 -1.29 -24.44 16.87
C HIS A 245 0.15 -23.90 16.87
N ILE A 246 0.40 -22.75 17.49
CA ILE A 246 1.74 -22.22 17.75
C ILE A 246 2.15 -22.44 19.20
N HIS A 247 3.45 -22.37 19.49
CA HIS A 247 3.91 -22.48 20.86
C HIS A 247 3.61 -21.22 21.67
N ILE A 248 3.13 -21.42 22.89
CA ILE A 248 2.89 -20.35 23.86
C ILE A 248 3.84 -20.55 25.03
N GLY A 249 4.79 -19.62 25.17
CA GLY A 249 5.68 -19.54 26.32
C GLY A 249 5.02 -18.81 27.49
N MET A 250 5.78 -18.57 28.55
CA MET A 250 5.33 -17.80 29.70
C MET A 250 6.38 -16.77 30.13
N ARG A 251 5.91 -15.63 30.63
CA ARG A 251 6.71 -14.60 31.29
C ARG A 251 6.02 -14.17 32.59
N LEU A 252 6.79 -13.76 33.58
CA LEU A 252 6.26 -13.15 34.80
C LEU A 252 6.25 -11.63 34.65
N GLU A 253 5.09 -11.02 34.88
CA GLU A 253 4.93 -9.57 35.04
C GLU A 253 4.53 -9.28 36.48
N GLY A 254 5.51 -8.85 37.28
CA GLY A 254 5.38 -8.81 38.73
C GLY A 254 5.09 -10.21 39.30
N MET A 255 3.96 -10.36 39.99
CA MET A 255 3.51 -11.63 40.57
C MET A 255 2.55 -12.41 39.65
N ARG A 256 2.30 -11.95 38.42
CA ARG A 256 1.34 -12.57 37.50
C ARG A 256 2.06 -13.28 36.37
N ARG A 257 1.66 -14.52 36.11
CA ARG A 257 2.05 -15.23 34.90
C ARG A 257 1.27 -14.68 33.72
N VAL A 258 1.99 -14.39 32.64
CA VAL A 258 1.45 -13.95 31.35
C VAL A 258 1.93 -14.92 30.29
N ASP A 259 0.99 -15.47 29.54
CA ASP A 259 1.28 -16.35 28.41
C ASP A 259 1.71 -15.52 27.20
N VAL A 260 2.87 -15.84 26.62
CA VAL A 260 3.50 -15.10 25.53
C VAL A 260 3.65 -16.02 24.32
N PRO A 261 2.82 -15.87 23.28
CA PRO A 261 2.94 -16.67 22.07
C PRO A 261 4.25 -16.41 21.33
N GLU A 262 4.72 -17.40 20.59
CA GLU A 262 5.97 -17.29 19.82
C GLU A 262 5.93 -16.28 18.66
N ILE A 263 4.73 -15.88 18.23
CA ILE A 263 4.49 -14.78 17.29
C ILE A 263 3.64 -13.71 18.00
N SER A 264 3.98 -12.44 17.82
CA SER A 264 3.24 -11.33 18.46
C SER A 264 1.76 -11.36 18.08
N ARG A 265 0.88 -11.40 19.10
CA ARG A 265 -0.57 -11.31 18.91
C ARG A 265 -0.97 -10.04 18.17
N ALA A 266 -0.31 -8.92 18.46
CA ALA A 266 -0.59 -7.65 17.80
C ALA A 266 -0.29 -7.73 16.30
N ALA A 267 0.84 -8.33 15.91
CA ALA A 267 1.20 -8.51 14.50
C ALA A 267 0.24 -9.47 13.78
N LEU A 268 -0.14 -10.58 14.42
CA LEU A 268 -1.11 -11.54 13.86
C LEU A 268 -2.47 -10.89 13.65
N ARG A 269 -3.01 -10.24 14.69
CA ARG A 269 -4.30 -9.55 14.63
C ARG A 269 -4.34 -8.54 13.48
N GLU A 270 -3.33 -7.68 13.37
CA GLU A 270 -3.24 -6.69 12.31
C GLU A 270 -3.16 -7.34 10.92
N ALA A 271 -2.37 -8.41 10.75
CA ALA A 271 -2.25 -9.10 9.47
C ALA A 271 -3.53 -9.84 9.06
N ILE A 272 -4.25 -10.44 10.02
CA ILE A 272 -5.55 -11.09 9.79
C ILE A 272 -6.57 -10.03 9.35
N ILE A 273 -6.69 -8.92 10.09
CA ILE A 273 -7.64 -7.85 9.76
C ILE A 273 -7.30 -7.26 8.38
N ASN A 274 -6.02 -7.05 8.08
CA ASN A 274 -5.58 -6.60 6.76
C ASN A 274 -5.92 -7.59 5.65
N ALA A 275 -5.93 -8.90 5.93
CA ALA A 275 -6.38 -9.90 4.96
C ALA A 275 -7.86 -9.65 4.58
N PHE A 276 -8.76 -9.53 5.56
CA PHE A 276 -10.18 -9.25 5.28
C PHE A 276 -10.42 -7.87 4.65
N CYS A 277 -9.69 -6.84 5.10
CA CYS A 277 -9.81 -5.48 4.60
C CYS A 277 -9.32 -5.33 3.15
N HIS A 278 -8.24 -6.02 2.77
CA HIS A 278 -7.61 -5.89 1.46
C HIS A 278 -7.87 -7.07 0.51
N ARG A 279 -8.70 -8.04 0.89
CA ARG A 279 -9.11 -9.16 0.03
C ARG A 279 -9.72 -8.68 -1.27
N ASP A 280 -9.37 -9.32 -2.37
CA ASP A 280 -10.13 -9.21 -3.62
C ASP A 280 -11.44 -9.99 -3.50
N TRP A 281 -12.54 -9.29 -3.17
CA TRP A 281 -13.82 -9.93 -2.93
C TRP A 281 -14.50 -10.52 -4.17
N ARG A 282 -13.96 -10.26 -5.35
CA ARG A 282 -14.38 -10.88 -6.62
C ARG A 282 -13.70 -12.21 -6.89
N ASP A 283 -12.61 -12.50 -6.20
CA ASP A 283 -11.96 -13.79 -6.27
C ASP A 283 -12.81 -14.83 -5.50
N PRO A 284 -13.12 -16.00 -6.10
CA PRO A 284 -13.90 -17.03 -5.42
C PRO A 284 -13.14 -17.77 -4.30
N ASP A 285 -11.81 -17.69 -4.27
CA ASP A 285 -10.98 -18.45 -3.31
C ASP A 285 -10.99 -17.86 -1.90
N TYR A 286 -10.76 -18.65 -0.86
CA TYR A 286 -10.87 -18.18 0.53
C TYR A 286 -9.59 -17.52 1.05
N ILE A 287 -9.71 -16.72 2.12
CA ILE A 287 -8.54 -16.44 2.95
C ILE A 287 -8.08 -17.76 3.57
N GLN A 288 -6.77 -18.01 3.55
CA GLN A 288 -6.19 -19.24 4.07
C GLN A 288 -5.19 -18.97 5.18
N ILE A 289 -5.35 -19.66 6.30
CA ILE A 289 -4.37 -19.73 7.37
C ILE A 289 -3.64 -21.07 7.25
N ALA A 290 -2.34 -21.03 6.95
CA ALA A 290 -1.51 -22.22 6.81
C ALA A 290 -0.42 -22.22 7.89
N VAL A 291 -0.57 -23.10 8.89
CA VAL A 291 0.41 -23.29 9.96
C VAL A 291 1.35 -24.42 9.58
N TYR A 292 2.60 -24.10 9.30
CA TYR A 292 3.67 -25.05 9.04
C TYR A 292 4.52 -25.26 10.29
N LYS A 293 5.37 -26.29 10.28
CA LYS A 293 6.32 -26.53 11.37
C LYS A 293 7.18 -25.31 11.71
N ASN A 294 7.59 -24.52 10.71
CA ASN A 294 8.54 -23.41 10.88
C ASN A 294 7.95 -22.00 10.67
N ARG A 295 6.68 -21.87 10.28
CA ARG A 295 6.07 -20.57 9.97
C ARG A 295 4.54 -20.64 9.97
N VAL A 296 3.89 -19.49 10.07
CA VAL A 296 2.46 -19.28 9.84
C VAL A 296 2.32 -18.40 8.60
N GLU A 297 1.52 -18.83 7.63
CA GLU A 297 1.20 -18.04 6.44
C GLU A 297 -0.26 -17.61 6.46
N ILE A 298 -0.51 -16.32 6.30
CA ILE A 298 -1.83 -15.75 6.01
C ILE A 298 -1.85 -15.46 4.51
N ARG A 299 -2.65 -16.21 3.75
CA ARG A 299 -2.78 -16.10 2.30
C ARG A 299 -4.10 -15.43 1.96
N ASN A 300 -4.01 -14.31 1.25
CA ASN A 300 -5.14 -13.48 0.91
C ASN A 300 -5.35 -13.47 -0.62
N PRO A 301 -6.56 -13.81 -1.10
CA PRO A 301 -6.95 -13.59 -2.49
C PRO A 301 -6.74 -12.15 -2.93
N GLY A 302 -6.04 -11.99 -4.06
CA GLY A 302 -5.64 -10.69 -4.58
C GLY A 302 -4.17 -10.35 -4.31
N GLY A 303 -3.53 -9.77 -5.31
CA GLY A 303 -2.18 -9.21 -5.19
C GLY A 303 -2.20 -7.78 -4.63
N LEU A 304 -1.03 -7.14 -4.65
CA LEU A 304 -0.90 -5.72 -4.31
C LEU A 304 -1.86 -4.88 -5.18
N PHE A 305 -2.51 -3.92 -4.54
CA PHE A 305 -3.57 -3.11 -5.15
C PHE A 305 -3.01 -1.80 -5.73
N ASP A 306 -3.61 -1.31 -6.82
CA ASP A 306 -3.36 0.01 -7.40
C ASP A 306 -1.88 0.30 -7.74
N GLY A 307 -1.15 -0.73 -8.20
CA GLY A 307 0.26 -0.61 -8.60
C GLY A 307 1.24 -0.45 -7.42
N LEU A 308 0.78 -0.68 -6.18
CA LEU A 308 1.64 -0.66 -5.00
C LEU A 308 2.74 -1.72 -5.10
N THR A 309 3.96 -1.35 -4.69
CA THR A 309 5.10 -2.28 -4.59
C THR A 309 5.35 -2.68 -3.14
N PHE A 310 6.00 -3.83 -2.92
CA PHE A 310 6.41 -4.25 -1.56
C PHE A 310 7.32 -3.24 -0.87
N GLU A 311 8.14 -2.51 -1.62
CA GLU A 311 9.00 -1.46 -1.07
C GLU A 311 8.17 -0.29 -0.54
N GLN A 312 7.21 0.20 -1.33
CA GLN A 312 6.29 1.27 -0.90
C GLN A 312 5.43 0.83 0.30
N MET A 313 4.96 -0.42 0.29
CA MET A 313 4.20 -0.99 1.41
C MET A 313 5.03 -1.02 2.71
N ARG A 314 6.32 -1.39 2.63
CA ARG A 314 7.22 -1.43 3.80
C ARG A 314 7.60 -0.06 4.33
N ARG A 315 7.72 0.96 3.47
CA ARG A 315 8.04 2.34 3.90
C ARG A 315 6.93 2.97 4.75
N GLY A 316 5.72 2.40 4.77
CA GLY A 316 4.57 2.97 5.46
C GLY A 316 4.03 4.21 4.75
N ASN A 317 3.01 4.85 5.33
CA ASN A 317 2.41 6.12 4.87
C ASN A 317 1.64 6.08 3.53
N VAL A 318 1.44 4.90 2.93
CA VAL A 318 0.62 4.73 1.72
C VAL A 318 -0.69 4.03 2.10
N SER A 319 -1.81 4.74 2.05
CA SER A 319 -3.15 4.22 2.44
C SER A 319 -4.06 4.00 1.22
N HIS A 320 -3.62 3.15 0.29
CA HIS A 320 -4.50 2.69 -0.81
C HIS A 320 -5.25 1.42 -0.36
N ARG A 321 -6.47 1.62 0.13
CA ARG A 321 -7.36 0.53 0.56
C ARG A 321 -8.06 -0.06 -0.65
N ARG A 322 -8.17 -1.39 -0.73
CA ARG A 322 -8.97 -2.05 -1.78
C ARG A 322 -10.47 -1.88 -1.48
N ASN A 323 -10.84 -2.06 -0.21
CA ASN A 323 -12.22 -1.97 0.29
C ASN A 323 -12.34 -0.89 1.40
N PRO A 324 -12.52 0.41 1.04
CA PRO A 324 -12.58 1.50 2.01
C PRO A 324 -13.78 1.45 2.95
N LEU A 325 -14.92 0.92 2.49
CA LEU A 325 -16.12 0.81 3.31
C LEU A 325 -15.92 -0.24 4.40
N LEU A 326 -15.29 -1.38 4.07
CA LEU A 326 -14.88 -2.36 5.09
C LEU A 326 -13.87 -1.74 6.07
N ALA A 327 -12.87 -1.01 5.56
CA ALA A 327 -11.90 -0.33 6.40
C ALA A 327 -12.55 0.69 7.35
N ASP A 328 -13.55 1.43 6.87
CA ASP A 328 -14.32 2.39 7.69
C ASP A 328 -15.12 1.68 8.78
N LEU A 329 -15.77 0.55 8.45
CA LEU A 329 -16.47 -0.26 9.45
C LEU A 329 -15.51 -0.78 10.53
N PHE A 330 -14.37 -1.35 10.15
CA PHE A 330 -13.37 -1.80 11.15
C PHE A 330 -12.85 -0.65 12.02
N ARG A 331 -12.66 0.54 11.44
CA ARG A 331 -12.24 1.74 12.17
C ARG A 331 -13.29 2.19 13.18
N ARG A 332 -14.59 2.10 12.86
CA ARG A 332 -15.69 2.50 13.78
C ARG A 332 -15.74 1.66 15.05
N ILE A 333 -15.17 0.45 15.05
CA ILE A 333 -15.14 -0.47 16.19
C ILE A 333 -13.72 -0.71 16.72
N ASP A 334 -12.81 0.23 16.44
CA ASP A 334 -11.42 0.27 16.90
C ASP A 334 -10.59 -0.99 16.56
N MET A 335 -10.89 -1.61 15.41
CA MET A 335 -10.10 -2.74 14.90
C MET A 335 -8.95 -2.33 13.99
N VAL A 336 -9.04 -1.16 13.33
CA VAL A 336 -8.00 -0.62 12.44
C VAL A 336 -7.81 0.87 12.67
N GLU A 337 -6.57 1.33 12.53
CA GLU A 337 -6.15 2.72 12.65
C GLU A 337 -6.19 3.48 11.31
N ALA A 338 -6.63 4.75 11.31
CA ALA A 338 -6.82 5.53 10.08
C ALA A 338 -5.50 5.99 9.42
N TRP A 339 -4.38 5.97 10.14
CA TRP A 339 -3.13 6.64 9.76
C TRP A 339 -2.09 5.74 9.08
N GLY A 340 -2.49 4.56 8.58
CA GLY A 340 -1.56 3.64 7.90
C GLY A 340 -0.50 3.01 8.81
N ARG A 341 -0.80 2.92 10.12
CA ARG A 341 0.09 2.33 11.13
C ARG A 341 0.16 0.80 11.11
N GLY A 342 -0.72 0.14 10.36
CA GLY A 342 -0.82 -1.32 10.32
C GLY A 342 0.46 -2.03 9.89
N MET A 343 1.01 -1.64 8.73
CA MET A 343 2.28 -2.21 8.24
C MET A 343 3.47 -1.94 9.17
N PRO A 344 3.69 -0.70 9.67
CA PRO A 344 4.67 -0.45 10.72
C PRO A 344 4.48 -1.31 11.97
N LEU A 345 3.25 -1.52 12.43
CA LEU A 345 2.96 -2.33 13.61
C LEU A 345 3.33 -3.80 13.40
N ILE A 346 3.03 -4.38 12.24
CA ILE A 346 3.45 -5.74 11.91
C ILE A 346 4.98 -5.82 11.89
N LEU A 347 5.66 -4.93 11.17
CA LEU A 347 7.12 -4.96 11.03
C LEU A 347 7.85 -4.70 12.36
N GLN A 348 7.30 -3.87 13.24
CA GLN A 348 7.86 -3.64 14.58
C GLN A 348 7.73 -4.86 15.48
N ASN A 349 6.61 -5.60 15.37
CA ASN A 349 6.30 -6.73 16.25
C ASN A 349 6.71 -8.10 15.68
N ALA A 350 7.01 -8.16 14.38
CA ALA A 350 7.48 -9.33 13.65
C ALA A 350 8.45 -8.87 12.54
N PRO A 351 9.69 -8.49 12.89
CA PRO A 351 10.65 -7.91 11.93
C PRO A 351 11.06 -8.88 10.83
N ASP A 352 11.04 -10.18 11.12
CA ASP A 352 11.39 -11.25 10.20
C ASP A 352 10.19 -11.71 9.33
N VAL A 353 9.06 -10.98 9.38
CA VAL A 353 7.91 -11.29 8.52
C VAL A 353 8.27 -11.11 7.04
N GLU A 354 7.90 -12.10 6.23
CA GLU A 354 8.08 -12.03 4.79
C GLU A 354 6.74 -11.77 4.09
N PHE A 355 6.73 -10.81 3.17
CA PHE A 355 5.61 -10.57 2.27
C PHE A 355 5.98 -10.96 0.86
N ARG A 356 5.11 -11.70 0.19
CA ARG A 356 5.31 -12.16 -1.19
C ARG A 356 3.99 -12.28 -1.93
N GLU A 357 4.05 -12.24 -3.25
CA GLU A 357 2.91 -12.49 -4.12
C GLU A 357 3.16 -13.75 -4.93
N ILE A 358 2.23 -14.70 -4.88
CA ILE A 358 2.31 -15.97 -5.61
C ILE A 358 1.00 -16.18 -6.34
N ALA A 359 1.02 -16.23 -7.68
CA ALA A 359 -0.18 -16.48 -8.49
C ALA A 359 -1.38 -15.58 -8.11
N ARG A 360 -1.14 -14.28 -7.90
CA ARG A 360 -2.14 -13.29 -7.44
C ARG A 360 -2.67 -13.49 -6.01
N LEU A 361 -2.00 -14.29 -5.18
CA LEU A 361 -2.21 -14.36 -3.74
C LEU A 361 -1.17 -13.51 -3.02
N PHE A 362 -1.61 -12.57 -2.21
CA PHE A 362 -0.75 -11.90 -1.24
C PHE A 362 -0.53 -12.83 -0.04
N VAL A 363 0.72 -13.05 0.35
CA VAL A 363 1.08 -13.93 1.46
C VAL A 363 1.92 -13.17 2.48
N ALA A 364 1.44 -13.12 3.72
CA ALA A 364 2.23 -12.71 4.89
C ALA A 364 2.70 -13.97 5.64
N SER A 365 4.03 -14.15 5.76
CA SER A 365 4.66 -15.33 6.33
C SER A 365 5.43 -14.95 7.59
N PHE A 366 4.97 -15.44 8.74
CA PHE A 366 5.57 -15.23 10.05
C PHE A 366 6.41 -16.45 10.43
N GLU A 367 7.69 -16.26 10.71
CA GLU A 367 8.52 -17.37 11.23
C GLU A 367 8.03 -17.84 12.61
N ARG A 368 8.27 -19.12 12.91
CA ARG A 368 8.02 -19.71 14.23
C ARG A 368 9.35 -19.94 14.95
N PRO A 369 9.77 -19.05 15.87
CA PRO A 369 11.08 -19.12 16.53
C PRO A 369 11.31 -20.44 17.27
N SER A 370 10.26 -21.08 17.78
CA SER A 370 10.37 -22.38 18.45
C SER A 370 10.91 -23.48 17.54
N ALA A 371 10.67 -23.41 16.23
CA ALA A 371 11.18 -24.38 15.26
C ALA A 371 12.70 -24.30 15.11
N ALA A 372 13.29 -23.13 15.37
CA ALA A 372 14.74 -22.97 15.45
C ALA A 372 15.30 -23.52 16.77
N ALA A 373 14.57 -23.35 17.89
CA ALA A 373 15.00 -23.78 19.22
C ALA A 373 14.96 -25.31 19.43
N VAL A 374 14.07 -26.05 18.75
CA VAL A 374 14.00 -27.53 18.83
C VAL A 374 15.26 -28.23 18.27
N ASN A 375 16.10 -27.53 17.51
CA ASN A 375 17.37 -28.07 16.98
C ASN A 375 18.60 -27.76 17.84
N THR A 376 18.41 -27.24 19.05
CA THR A 376 19.50 -27.00 20.03
C THR A 376 19.22 -27.81 21.30
N PRO A 377 19.99 -28.87 21.61
CA PRO A 377 19.88 -29.52 22.90
C PRO A 377 20.30 -28.54 24.00
N LYS A 378 19.40 -28.20 24.92
CA LYS A 378 19.75 -27.55 26.17
C LYS A 378 20.23 -28.62 27.14
N THR A 379 21.53 -28.72 27.34
CA THR A 379 22.12 -29.39 28.51
C THR A 379 22.15 -28.39 29.65
N GLU A 380 21.18 -28.46 30.56
CA GLU A 380 21.32 -27.84 31.89
C GLU A 380 22.00 -28.85 32.81
N ALA A 381 23.21 -28.53 33.27
CA ALA A 381 23.88 -29.21 34.36
C ALA A 381 23.97 -28.26 35.56
N THR A 382 23.32 -28.66 36.65
CA THR A 382 23.46 -28.13 38.00
C THR A 382 24.79 -28.58 38.61
N ALA A 383 25.52 -27.67 39.30
CA ALA A 383 26.35 -27.82 40.54
C ALA A 383 27.48 -26.75 40.61
N PRO A 384 28.18 -26.52 41.76
CA PRO A 384 28.26 -25.22 42.44
C PRO A 384 29.64 -24.52 42.30
N LYS A 385 29.69 -23.24 42.68
CA LYS A 385 30.87 -22.36 42.61
C LYS A 385 31.91 -22.65 43.69
N THR A 386 33.21 -22.69 43.32
CA THR A 386 34.34 -22.24 44.15
C THR A 386 35.63 -22.04 43.33
N GLY A 387 36.17 -20.81 43.38
CA GLY A 387 37.61 -20.44 43.49
C GLY A 387 38.65 -20.77 42.39
N LEU A 388 39.23 -19.67 41.85
CA LEU A 388 40.63 -19.46 41.37
C LEU A 388 40.96 -19.65 39.86
N GLU A 389 41.91 -18.83 39.42
CA GLU A 389 42.16 -18.21 38.09
C GLU A 389 42.92 -19.06 37.02
N PRO A 390 43.10 -18.58 35.75
CA PRO A 390 43.02 -19.36 34.50
C PRO A 390 44.40 -19.80 33.93
N PRO A 391 44.49 -20.67 32.88
CA PRO A 391 44.44 -20.20 31.49
C PRO A 391 43.85 -21.16 30.41
N GLU A 392 43.49 -20.54 29.28
CA GLU A 392 43.56 -21.00 27.87
C GLU A 392 43.00 -22.33 27.33
N ASN A 393 42.33 -22.17 26.18
CA ASN A 393 42.16 -23.08 25.03
C ASN A 393 41.18 -24.27 25.12
N ALA A 394 39.97 -24.07 24.59
CA ALA A 394 39.53 -24.66 23.31
C ALA A 394 38.04 -24.33 23.07
N LYS A 395 37.75 -23.54 22.01
CA LYS A 395 36.39 -23.29 21.51
C LYS A 395 36.11 -24.27 20.36
N GLU A 396 35.18 -25.19 20.56
CA GLU A 396 34.49 -25.85 19.45
C GLU A 396 33.24 -25.05 19.04
N THR A 397 33.14 -24.85 17.72
CA THR A 397 32.14 -24.06 16.99
C THR A 397 30.89 -24.86 16.62
N PRO A 398 29.67 -24.27 16.64
CA PRO A 398 28.55 -24.75 15.84
C PRO A 398 28.49 -24.03 14.49
N LYS A 399 28.48 -24.81 13.40
CA LYS A 399 28.31 -24.35 12.01
C LYS A 399 26.85 -23.97 11.74
N LYS A 400 26.54 -22.69 11.49
CA LYS A 400 25.56 -22.21 10.47
C LYS A 400 25.43 -20.67 10.48
N HIS A 401 26.26 -20.00 9.67
CA HIS A 401 26.00 -18.71 8.99
C HIS A 401 27.16 -18.48 7.99
N THR A 402 27.34 -19.37 7.00
CA THR A 402 28.49 -19.30 6.09
C THR A 402 28.19 -18.60 4.76
N ARG A 403 26.93 -18.30 4.43
CA ARG A 403 26.56 -17.71 3.12
C ARG A 403 26.62 -16.19 3.11
N ASN A 404 25.97 -15.52 4.07
CA ASN A 404 25.97 -14.05 4.19
C ASN A 404 27.38 -13.50 4.50
N THR A 405 28.16 -14.20 5.34
CA THR A 405 29.52 -13.78 5.73
C THR A 405 30.51 -13.77 4.56
N LYS A 406 30.37 -14.67 3.57
CA LYS A 406 31.24 -14.68 2.38
C LYS A 406 30.99 -13.45 1.49
N GLU A 407 29.74 -13.04 1.33
CA GLU A 407 29.38 -11.86 0.54
C GLU A 407 29.84 -10.56 1.21
N LEU A 408 29.75 -10.49 2.55
CA LEU A 408 30.28 -9.37 3.32
C LEU A 408 31.81 -9.27 3.21
N VAL A 409 32.52 -10.40 3.24
CA VAL A 409 33.98 -10.43 3.02
C VAL A 409 34.32 -9.96 1.60
N LEU A 410 33.60 -10.40 0.57
CA LEU A 410 33.85 -9.97 -0.81
C LEU A 410 33.61 -8.47 -1.00
N LYS A 411 32.51 -7.92 -0.48
CA LYS A 411 32.24 -6.47 -0.54
C LYS A 411 33.31 -5.65 0.17
N ALA A 412 33.80 -6.13 1.32
CA ALA A 412 34.86 -5.45 2.05
C ALA A 412 36.19 -5.47 1.29
N LEU A 413 36.53 -6.57 0.61
CA LEU A 413 37.72 -6.66 -0.24
C LEU A 413 37.59 -5.80 -1.51
N GLN A 414 36.40 -5.68 -2.10
CA GLN A 414 36.15 -4.77 -3.23
C GLN A 414 36.30 -3.30 -2.83
N ALA A 415 35.83 -2.92 -1.63
CA ALA A 415 35.92 -1.55 -1.13
C ALA A 415 37.34 -1.17 -0.69
N GLN A 416 38.10 -2.11 -0.11
CA GLN A 416 39.46 -1.89 0.35
C GLN A 416 40.35 -3.12 0.09
N PRO A 417 41.00 -3.20 -1.10
CA PRO A 417 41.81 -4.35 -1.51
C PRO A 417 43.01 -4.65 -0.59
N ASP A 418 43.57 -3.64 0.07
CA ASP A 418 44.74 -3.73 0.95
C ASP A 418 44.40 -4.04 2.42
N ILE A 419 43.12 -4.30 2.73
CA ILE A 419 42.69 -4.56 4.10
C ILE A 419 43.34 -5.83 4.68
N THR A 420 43.95 -5.68 5.86
CA THR A 420 44.56 -6.82 6.56
C THR A 420 43.48 -7.73 7.15
N ALA A 421 43.77 -9.03 7.29
CA ALA A 421 42.83 -9.98 7.91
C ALA A 421 42.39 -9.57 9.33
N LYS A 422 43.26 -8.88 10.08
CA LYS A 422 42.96 -8.35 11.41
C LYS A 422 41.98 -7.17 11.35
N ALA A 423 42.19 -6.22 10.43
CA ALA A 423 41.28 -5.10 10.22
C ALA A 423 39.91 -5.56 9.69
N LEU A 424 39.91 -6.53 8.78
CA LEU A 424 38.70 -7.13 8.22
C LEU A 424 37.86 -7.88 9.27
N ALA A 425 38.52 -8.55 10.22
CA ALA A 425 37.86 -9.17 11.37
C ALA A 425 37.16 -8.16 12.27
N LEU A 426 37.80 -7.02 12.53
CA LEU A 426 37.23 -5.94 13.33
C LEU A 426 36.03 -5.30 12.62
N ALA A 427 36.17 -4.99 11.33
CA ALA A 427 35.12 -4.36 10.53
C ALA A 427 33.85 -5.23 10.42
N LEU A 428 34.02 -6.55 10.29
CA LEU A 428 32.91 -7.49 10.15
C LEU A 428 32.41 -8.08 11.48
N LYS A 429 32.98 -7.65 12.62
CA LYS A 429 32.72 -8.21 13.97
C LYS A 429 32.89 -9.74 14.01
N LEU A 430 33.91 -10.25 13.33
CA LEU A 430 34.26 -11.68 13.27
C LEU A 430 35.57 -11.95 14.01
N SER A 431 35.83 -13.20 14.35
CA SER A 431 37.17 -13.59 14.81
C SER A 431 38.15 -13.62 13.65
N GLU A 432 39.43 -13.30 13.91
CA GLU A 432 40.47 -13.32 12.89
C GLU A 432 40.64 -14.71 12.26
N ALA A 433 40.46 -15.77 13.06
CA ALA A 433 40.45 -17.14 12.57
C ALA A 433 39.31 -17.42 11.57
N SER A 434 38.11 -16.87 11.82
CA SER A 434 36.96 -16.99 10.91
C SER A 434 37.22 -16.26 9.58
N VAL A 435 37.77 -15.04 9.64
CA VAL A 435 38.13 -14.29 8.43
C VAL A 435 39.17 -15.02 7.59
N ARG A 436 40.24 -15.53 8.22
CA ARG A 436 41.26 -16.34 7.50
C ARG A 436 40.66 -17.60 6.88
N HIS A 437 39.71 -18.24 7.55
CA HIS A 437 38.98 -19.38 6.98
C HIS A 437 38.17 -18.96 5.73
N HIS A 438 37.42 -17.86 5.81
CA HIS A 438 36.64 -17.37 4.68
C HIS A 438 37.50 -16.93 3.50
N LEU A 439 38.64 -16.27 3.73
CA LEU A 439 39.60 -15.90 2.69
C LEU A 439 40.15 -17.14 1.97
N ARG A 440 40.58 -18.18 2.71
CA ARG A 440 41.02 -19.45 2.10
C ARG A 440 39.93 -20.10 1.26
N VAL A 441 38.69 -20.11 1.77
CA VAL A 441 37.55 -20.72 1.06
C VAL A 441 37.22 -19.95 -0.23
N LEU A 442 37.28 -18.62 -0.21
CA LEU A 442 37.04 -17.79 -1.39
C LEU A 442 38.18 -17.89 -2.42
N GLN A 443 39.42 -18.00 -1.96
CA GLN A 443 40.60 -18.18 -2.82
C GLN A 443 40.60 -19.57 -3.47
N ALA A 444 40.24 -20.63 -2.72
CA ALA A 444 40.09 -21.98 -3.26
C ALA A 444 38.92 -22.07 -4.27
N ALA A 445 37.87 -21.28 -4.08
CA ALA A 445 36.77 -21.14 -5.03
C ALA A 445 37.08 -20.16 -6.19
N GLN A 446 38.33 -19.69 -6.32
CA GLN A 446 38.79 -18.76 -7.35
C GLN A 446 38.01 -17.44 -7.43
N ARG A 447 37.33 -17.02 -6.36
CA ARG A 447 36.58 -15.76 -6.30
C ARG A 447 37.44 -14.57 -5.86
N ILE A 448 38.61 -14.83 -5.26
CA ILE A 448 39.59 -13.81 -4.88
C ILE A 448 41.00 -14.33 -5.10
N ARG A 449 41.95 -13.43 -5.28
CA ARG A 449 43.39 -13.73 -5.40
C ARG A 449 44.21 -12.68 -4.68
N HIS A 450 45.23 -13.11 -3.93
CA HIS A 450 46.19 -12.19 -3.31
C HIS A 450 47.34 -11.91 -4.29
N VAL A 451 47.60 -10.64 -4.57
CA VAL A 451 48.66 -10.17 -5.46
C VAL A 451 49.70 -9.42 -4.65
N GLY A 452 50.96 -9.84 -4.73
CA GLY A 452 52.09 -9.23 -4.01
C GLY A 452 52.56 -10.02 -2.77
N PRO A 453 53.57 -9.49 -2.03
CA PRO A 453 54.21 -10.18 -0.91
C PRO A 453 53.27 -10.34 0.29
N THR A 454 53.46 -11.40 1.09
CA THR A 454 52.58 -11.76 2.21
C THR A 454 52.40 -10.66 3.28
N LYS A 455 53.34 -9.71 3.35
CA LYS A 455 53.29 -8.53 4.23
C LYS A 455 53.31 -7.24 3.41
N GLY A 456 52.34 -7.06 2.50
CA GLY A 456 52.22 -5.84 1.69
C GLY A 456 51.48 -5.99 0.35
N GLY A 457 50.98 -7.18 0.03
CA GLY A 457 50.10 -7.40 -1.12
C GLY A 457 48.65 -6.99 -0.84
N HIS A 458 47.84 -7.04 -1.88
CA HIS A 458 46.41 -6.71 -1.84
C HIS A 458 45.58 -7.86 -2.42
N TRP A 459 44.29 -7.86 -2.14
CA TRP A 459 43.33 -8.84 -2.62
C TRP A 459 42.58 -8.31 -3.83
N GLU A 460 42.66 -9.02 -4.95
CA GLU A 460 41.78 -8.81 -6.09
C GLU A 460 40.57 -9.73 -5.96
N VAL A 461 39.37 -9.16 -6.11
CA VAL A 461 38.13 -9.94 -6.25
C VAL A 461 37.95 -10.27 -7.73
N LEU A 462 37.87 -11.56 -8.03
CA LEU A 462 37.69 -12.07 -9.38
C LEU A 462 36.19 -12.27 -9.57
N ASP A 463 35.58 -11.46 -10.44
CA ASP A 463 34.18 -11.62 -10.80
C ASP A 463 33.98 -12.97 -11.49
N ALA A 464 32.94 -13.70 -11.06
CA ALA A 464 32.47 -14.93 -11.67
C ALA A 464 31.06 -14.70 -12.23
#